data_AF-A0AAU5GKW7-F1
#
_entry.id   AF-A0AAU5GKW7-F1
#
_cell.length_a   1.000
_cell.length_b   1.000
_cell.length_c   1.000
_cell.angle_alpha   90.00
_cell.angle_beta   90.00
_cell.angle_gamma   90.00
#
_symmetry.space_group_name_H-M   'P 1'
#
loop_
_entity.id
_entity.type
_entity.pdbx_description
1 polymer ?
#
loop_
_entity_poly.entity_id
_entity_poly.type
_entity_poly.pdbx_seq_one_letter_code
_entity_poly.pdbx_strand_id
1 'polypeptide(L)'
;MEAMMPERAVASPSRGEVGQLPACDSGGWHDAQHVEVASWAAGARAMGEIVQDWIYILNPNKDTLDGEPSDKETVRRLAHEDPELDLWLSRRNRMNPGDRLWFFFSQPESAVAAVAEVDREPREDPDDPDFSYRVDVTLLTGPTDTLYGNPVGRGDLELGQVRSVQKVKPAALQILLARAGM
;
A
#
# COMPACT_ATOMS: atom_id res chain seq x y z
N MET A 1 -62.92 0.17 -10.89
CA MET A 1 -62.33 -1.18 -11.06
C MET A 1 -60.97 -1.13 -10.37
N GLU A 2 -60.85 -1.05 -9.04
CA GLU A 2 -61.43 -1.88 -7.97
C GLU A 2 -61.06 -3.37 -8.07
N ALA A 3 -59.99 -3.73 -7.34
CA ALA A 3 -59.80 -4.88 -6.46
C ALA A 3 -58.40 -4.69 -5.83
N MET A 4 -58.17 -4.27 -4.59
CA MET A 4 -58.67 -4.72 -3.28
C MET A 4 -58.26 -6.20 -3.03
N MET A 5 -57.05 -6.45 -2.51
CA MET A 5 -56.71 -6.68 -1.08
C MET A 5 -56.64 -8.21 -0.76
N PRO A 6 -56.21 -8.67 0.45
CA PRO A 6 -54.93 -9.38 0.67
C PRO A 6 -55.18 -10.71 1.47
N GLU A 7 -54.16 -11.29 2.12
CA GLU A 7 -54.20 -12.01 3.44
C GLU A 7 -53.10 -13.09 3.54
N ARG A 8 -52.18 -12.96 4.52
CA ARG A 8 -52.01 -13.74 5.78
C ARG A 8 -51.25 -15.08 5.59
N ALA A 9 -50.46 -15.62 6.53
CA ALA A 9 -50.38 -15.57 8.00
C ALA A 9 -48.90 -15.83 8.43
N VAL A 10 -48.33 -15.16 9.44
CA VAL A 10 -48.29 -15.49 10.89
C VAL A 10 -47.95 -16.95 11.22
N ALA A 11 -46.80 -17.16 11.89
CA ALA A 11 -46.67 -17.99 13.11
C ALA A 11 -45.27 -17.85 13.76
N SER A 12 -45.18 -17.10 14.86
CA SER A 12 -44.39 -17.51 16.04
C SER A 12 -45.31 -18.39 16.91
N PRO A 13 -44.81 -19.35 17.71
CA PRO A 13 -44.24 -19.10 19.05
C PRO A 13 -43.05 -20.08 19.35
N SER A 14 -42.34 -20.14 20.47
CA SER A 14 -42.74 -20.06 21.87
C SER A 14 -41.52 -19.97 22.78
N ARG A 15 -41.79 -19.38 23.94
CA ARG A 15 -40.98 -19.20 25.14
C ARG A 15 -41.00 -20.48 25.99
N GLY A 16 -39.89 -20.83 26.65
CA GLY A 16 -39.81 -21.79 27.78
C GLY A 16 -38.41 -21.68 28.40
N GLU A 17 -38.23 -20.89 29.45
CA GLU A 17 -38.33 -21.22 30.90
C GLU A 17 -37.08 -21.91 31.49
N VAL A 18 -36.43 -21.14 32.39
CA VAL A 18 -35.72 -21.43 33.66
C VAL A 18 -34.86 -22.69 33.87
N GLY A 19 -33.66 -22.43 34.42
CA GLY A 19 -32.84 -23.35 35.22
C GLY A 19 -31.48 -22.71 35.52
N GLN A 20 -31.35 -21.90 36.58
CA GLN A 20 -30.73 -22.24 37.87
C GLN A 20 -29.24 -22.68 37.76
N LEU A 21 -28.35 -21.83 38.28
CA LEU A 21 -26.92 -22.09 38.54
C LEU A 21 -26.73 -23.30 39.47
N PRO A 22 -25.56 -23.96 39.37
CA PRO A 22 -24.64 -23.84 40.50
C PRO A 22 -23.21 -23.53 40.09
N ALA A 23 -22.54 -22.77 40.96
CA ALA A 23 -21.08 -22.66 41.00
C ALA A 23 -20.48 -24.00 41.42
N CYS A 24 -19.35 -24.37 40.80
CA CYS A 24 -18.19 -24.99 41.45
C CYS A 24 -17.00 -24.98 40.47
N ASP A 25 -15.96 -24.32 40.95
CA ASP A 25 -14.55 -24.34 40.59
C ASP A 25 -14.02 -25.73 40.16
N SER A 26 -13.10 -25.76 39.19
CA SER A 26 -11.83 -26.53 39.20
C SER A 26 -11.43 -27.01 37.79
N GLY A 27 -10.28 -26.51 37.31
CA GLY A 27 -9.37 -27.35 36.54
C GLY A 27 -9.33 -27.15 35.02
N GLY A 28 -8.39 -26.33 34.58
CA GLY A 28 -7.28 -26.86 33.78
C GLY A 28 -7.33 -26.67 32.26
N TRP A 29 -6.40 -25.82 31.81
CA TRP A 29 -5.60 -25.92 30.57
C TRP A 29 -6.37 -26.13 29.26
N HIS A 30 -6.43 -25.08 28.43
CA HIS A 30 -5.92 -25.14 27.05
C HIS A 30 -5.74 -23.70 26.53
N ASP A 31 -4.55 -23.45 25.99
CA ASP A 31 -4.19 -22.47 24.97
C ASP A 31 -5.33 -21.59 24.43
N ALA A 32 -5.27 -20.31 24.79
CA ALA A 32 -5.73 -19.25 23.89
C ALA A 32 -4.61 -18.23 23.84
N GLN A 33 -3.74 -18.45 22.85
CA GLN A 33 -2.64 -17.58 22.50
C GLN A 33 -3.16 -16.15 22.33
N HIS A 34 -2.49 -15.26 23.06
CA HIS A 34 -2.40 -13.84 22.81
C HIS A 34 -2.26 -13.61 21.29
N VAL A 35 -3.31 -13.16 20.61
CA VAL A 35 -3.14 -12.49 19.32
C VAL A 35 -2.83 -11.04 19.64
N GLU A 36 -1.63 -10.83 20.14
CA GLU A 36 -0.91 -9.58 19.92
C GLU A 36 -0.71 -9.51 18.40
N VAL A 37 -1.55 -8.74 17.71
CA VAL A 37 -1.26 -8.26 16.35
C VAL A 37 -0.05 -7.35 16.49
N ALA A 38 1.11 -7.98 16.51
CA ALA A 38 2.39 -7.33 16.61
C ALA A 38 2.60 -6.51 15.34
N SER A 39 2.55 -5.20 15.54
CA SER A 39 3.17 -4.18 14.70
C SER A 39 4.66 -4.52 14.51
N TRP A 40 4.97 -5.38 13.54
CA TRP A 40 6.33 -5.81 13.21
C TRP A 40 6.86 -5.25 11.88
N ALA A 41 6.21 -4.24 11.30
CA ALA A 41 6.69 -3.62 10.06
C ALA A 41 7.83 -2.59 10.26
N ALA A 42 8.26 -2.27 11.48
CA ALA A 42 9.25 -1.20 11.71
C ALA A 42 10.62 -1.67 12.26
N GLY A 43 10.94 -2.96 12.19
CA GLY A 43 11.89 -3.57 13.14
C GLY A 43 13.04 -4.43 12.61
N ALA A 44 13.43 -4.35 11.33
CA ALA A 44 14.55 -5.18 10.83
C ALA A 44 15.53 -4.42 9.94
N ARG A 45 16.16 -3.35 10.48
CA ARG A 45 17.40 -2.83 9.91
C ARG A 45 18.55 -3.77 10.23
N ALA A 46 18.78 -4.75 9.37
CA ALA A 46 20.04 -5.50 9.36
C ALA A 46 21.18 -4.54 8.98
N MET A 47 22.13 -4.38 9.90
CA MET A 47 23.30 -3.51 9.73
C MET A 47 24.17 -3.99 8.55
N GLY A 48 24.14 -3.26 7.43
CA GLY A 48 25.10 -3.43 6.33
C GLY A 48 24.51 -3.40 4.92
N GLU A 49 23.18 -3.46 4.75
CA GLU A 49 22.57 -3.34 3.42
C GLU A 49 22.48 -1.88 2.98
N ILE A 50 23.06 -1.60 1.82
CA ILE A 50 22.96 -0.32 1.15
C ILE A 50 21.54 -0.20 0.60
N VAL A 51 20.69 0.54 1.30
CA VAL A 51 19.35 0.93 0.82
C VAL A 51 19.49 1.55 -0.57
N GLN A 52 18.78 1.00 -1.54
CA GLN A 52 18.74 1.54 -2.90
C GLN A 52 17.49 2.38 -3.10
N ASP A 53 17.64 3.37 -3.98
CA ASP A 53 16.59 4.32 -4.31
C ASP A 53 16.20 4.17 -5.78
N TRP A 54 14.91 3.98 -6.01
CA TRP A 54 14.31 3.69 -7.31
C TRP A 54 13.21 4.70 -7.62
N ILE A 55 13.07 5.11 -8.87
CA ILE A 55 11.97 5.95 -9.34
C ILE A 55 10.99 5.07 -10.10
N TYR A 56 9.74 5.06 -9.65
CA TYR A 56 8.61 4.45 -10.33
C TYR A 56 7.85 5.53 -11.10
N ILE A 57 7.72 5.36 -12.42
CA ILE A 57 7.06 6.33 -13.28
C ILE A 57 5.60 5.95 -13.45
N LEU A 58 4.71 6.76 -12.87
CA LEU A 58 3.27 6.69 -13.07
C LEU A 58 2.82 7.70 -14.11
N ASN A 59 1.90 7.28 -14.97
CA ASN A 59 1.14 8.14 -15.84
C ASN A 59 -0.33 8.13 -15.40
N PRO A 60 -0.78 9.11 -14.61
CA PRO A 60 -2.17 9.22 -14.15
C PRO A 60 -3.24 9.16 -15.24
N ASN A 61 -2.89 9.42 -16.50
CA ASN A 61 -3.82 9.35 -17.63
C ASN A 61 -3.95 7.95 -18.25
N LYS A 62 -3.10 6.99 -17.83
CA LYS A 62 -3.01 5.65 -18.42
C LYS A 62 -2.97 4.54 -17.37
N ASP A 63 -2.28 4.81 -16.27
CA ASP A 63 -2.01 3.85 -15.21
C ASP A 63 -3.07 4.02 -14.11
N THR A 64 -3.44 2.91 -13.50
CA THR A 64 -4.37 2.85 -12.38
C THR A 64 -3.74 2.06 -11.24
N LEU A 65 -4.01 2.47 -10.01
CA LEU A 65 -3.68 1.71 -8.80
C LEU A 65 -4.99 1.10 -8.28
N ASP A 66 -5.11 -0.22 -8.32
CA ASP A 66 -6.30 -0.97 -7.90
C ASP A 66 -7.62 -0.48 -8.53
N GLY A 67 -7.55 -0.06 -9.79
CA GLY A 67 -8.68 0.46 -10.56
C GLY A 67 -9.02 1.92 -10.28
N GLU A 68 -8.30 2.59 -9.38
CA GLU A 68 -8.39 4.03 -9.13
C GLU A 68 -7.36 4.84 -9.95
N PRO A 69 -7.65 6.12 -10.25
CA PRO A 69 -6.68 7.01 -10.89
C PRO A 69 -5.40 7.13 -10.05
N SER A 70 -4.24 6.91 -10.68
CA SER A 70 -2.94 6.94 -10.00
C SER A 70 -2.38 8.36 -9.83
N ASP A 71 -3.22 9.36 -9.56
CA ASP A 71 -2.77 10.74 -9.34
C ASP A 71 -2.20 10.94 -7.92
N LYS A 72 -1.51 12.07 -7.70
CA LYS A 72 -0.83 12.32 -6.43
C LYS A 72 -1.78 12.48 -5.23
N GLU A 73 -3.03 12.88 -5.47
CA GLU A 73 -4.03 13.00 -4.39
C GLU A 73 -4.49 11.63 -3.96
N THR A 74 -4.78 10.74 -4.92
CA THR A 74 -5.10 9.33 -4.64
C THR A 74 -3.97 8.65 -3.89
N VAL A 75 -2.72 8.78 -4.37
CA VAL A 75 -1.57 8.15 -3.70
C VAL A 75 -1.37 8.69 -2.29
N ARG A 76 -1.56 10.00 -2.07
CA ARG A 76 -1.52 10.57 -0.71
C ARG A 76 -2.64 10.01 0.16
N ARG A 77 -3.87 9.93 -0.34
CA ARG A 77 -5.00 9.35 0.41
C ARG A 77 -4.72 7.91 0.80
N LEU A 78 -4.23 7.09 -0.13
CA LEU A 78 -3.83 5.70 0.12
C LEU A 78 -2.78 5.63 1.24
N ALA A 79 -1.79 6.53 1.25
CA ALA A 79 -0.78 6.56 2.32
C ALA A 79 -1.35 6.76 3.74
N HIS A 80 -2.58 7.25 3.89
CA HIS A 80 -3.28 7.40 5.18
C HIS A 80 -4.32 6.31 5.44
N GLU A 81 -4.95 5.79 4.39
CA GLU A 81 -6.09 4.87 4.50
C GLU A 81 -5.67 3.40 4.33
N ASP A 82 -4.92 3.11 3.28
CA ASP A 82 -4.46 1.78 2.90
C ASP A 82 -3.08 1.90 2.22
N PRO A 83 -1.99 1.94 3.00
CA PRO A 83 -0.67 2.30 2.49
C PRO A 83 0.03 1.17 1.73
N GLU A 84 -0.48 -0.06 1.83
CA GLU A 84 0.07 -1.23 1.15
C GLU A 84 -0.36 -1.22 -0.33
N LEU A 85 0.60 -1.24 -1.25
CA LEU A 85 0.35 -1.25 -2.69
C LEU A 85 1.03 -2.44 -3.35
N ASP A 86 0.36 -3.03 -4.32
CA ASP A 86 0.92 -4.05 -5.19
C ASP A 86 1.12 -3.48 -6.60
N LEU A 87 2.37 -3.25 -6.98
CA LEU A 87 2.74 -2.53 -8.21
C LEU A 87 3.27 -3.44 -9.31
N TRP A 88 2.85 -3.15 -10.54
CA TRP A 88 3.33 -3.83 -11.74
C TRP A 88 4.63 -3.25 -12.27
N LEU A 89 5.55 -4.14 -12.63
CA LEU A 89 6.85 -3.86 -13.22
C LEU A 89 7.01 -4.61 -14.54
N SER A 90 7.43 -3.92 -15.59
CA SER A 90 7.71 -4.57 -16.89
C SER A 90 9.01 -5.39 -16.92
N ARG A 91 9.84 -5.33 -15.88
CA ARG A 91 11.12 -6.06 -15.77
C ARG A 91 11.44 -6.40 -14.32
N ARG A 92 12.24 -7.45 -14.14
CA ARG A 92 12.85 -7.78 -12.86
C ARG A 92 13.87 -6.72 -12.45
N ASN A 93 13.44 -5.79 -11.60
CA ASN A 93 14.36 -4.90 -10.89
C ASN A 93 14.93 -5.65 -9.68
N ARG A 94 16.20 -5.41 -9.35
CA ARG A 94 16.87 -6.01 -8.18
C ARG A 94 16.59 -5.19 -6.92
N MET A 95 15.31 -4.97 -6.63
CA MET A 95 14.88 -4.31 -5.40
C MET A 95 14.92 -5.31 -4.26
N ASN A 96 15.33 -4.86 -3.08
CA ASN A 96 15.33 -5.65 -1.86
C ASN A 96 14.35 -5.04 -0.84
N PRO A 97 13.88 -5.82 0.14
CA PRO A 97 13.16 -5.28 1.28
C PRO A 97 13.92 -4.10 1.92
N GLY A 98 13.22 -3.00 2.21
CA GLY A 98 13.81 -1.78 2.75
C GLY A 98 14.39 -0.80 1.71
N ASP A 99 14.43 -1.17 0.42
CA ASP A 99 14.69 -0.21 -0.66
C ASP A 99 13.56 0.83 -0.74
N ARG A 100 13.84 2.01 -1.31
CA ARG A 100 12.85 3.08 -1.45
C ARG A 100 12.40 3.24 -2.89
N LEU A 101 11.09 3.40 -3.06
CA LEU A 101 10.44 3.64 -4.34
C LEU A 101 9.79 5.03 -4.36
N TRP A 102 10.33 5.90 -5.20
CA TRP A 102 9.91 7.29 -5.39
C TRP A 102 8.94 7.38 -6.57
N PHE A 103 7.71 7.84 -6.34
CA PHE A 103 6.68 7.91 -7.37
C PHE A 103 6.79 9.21 -8.16
N PHE A 104 7.21 9.11 -9.42
CA PHE A 104 7.24 10.21 -10.39
C PHE A 104 5.95 10.22 -11.21
N PHE A 105 5.14 11.25 -11.03
CA PHE A 105 3.90 11.48 -11.78
C PHE A 105 4.26 12.20 -13.09
N SER A 106 4.16 11.50 -14.20
CA SER A 106 4.68 11.97 -15.49
C SER A 106 3.88 13.14 -16.08
N GLN A 107 2.56 13.16 -15.91
CA GLN A 107 1.67 14.23 -16.34
C GLN A 107 0.41 14.29 -15.45
N PRO A 108 -0.14 15.48 -15.18
CA PRO A 108 0.40 16.81 -15.52
C PRO A 108 1.58 17.27 -14.64
N GLU A 109 1.84 16.62 -13.51
CA GLU A 109 2.77 17.09 -12.47
C GLU A 109 4.23 17.16 -12.95
N SER A 110 4.70 16.16 -13.69
CA SER A 110 6.11 16.00 -14.07
C SER A 110 7.07 16.08 -12.87
N ALA A 111 6.69 15.43 -11.76
CA ALA A 111 7.39 15.54 -10.48
C ALA A 111 7.25 14.29 -9.60
N VAL A 112 8.20 14.09 -8.69
CA VAL A 112 8.07 13.13 -7.59
C VAL A 112 7.25 13.76 -6.46
N ALA A 113 6.18 13.08 -6.05
CA ALA A 113 5.26 13.58 -5.02
C ALA A 113 4.90 12.55 -3.92
N ALA A 114 5.42 11.33 -3.99
CA ALA A 114 5.20 10.30 -2.98
C ALA A 114 6.40 9.34 -2.91
N VAL A 115 6.51 8.60 -1.81
CA VAL A 115 7.55 7.59 -1.60
C VAL A 115 7.01 6.41 -0.80
N ALA A 116 7.43 5.21 -1.17
CA ALA A 116 7.17 3.96 -0.48
C ALA A 116 8.47 3.24 -0.12
N GLU A 117 8.38 2.33 0.83
CA GLU A 117 9.39 1.32 1.12
C GLU A 117 9.00 0.00 0.43
N VAL A 118 9.98 -0.74 -0.08
CA VAL A 118 9.78 -2.06 -0.66
C VAL A 118 9.65 -3.08 0.45
N ASP A 119 8.56 -3.83 0.46
CA ASP A 119 8.31 -4.84 1.49
C ASP A 119 8.98 -6.18 1.14
N ARG A 120 9.01 -6.51 -0.15
CA ARG A 120 9.47 -7.81 -0.68
C ARG A 120 10.17 -7.66 -2.03
N GLU A 121 11.05 -8.61 -2.34
CA GLU A 121 11.67 -8.69 -3.67
C GLU A 121 10.61 -8.85 -4.77
N PRO A 122 10.80 -8.24 -5.96
CA PRO A 122 9.87 -8.40 -7.07
C PRO A 122 9.68 -9.87 -7.47
N ARG A 123 8.43 -10.31 -7.52
CA ARG A 123 8.00 -11.66 -7.91
C ARG A 123 7.50 -11.69 -9.35
N GLU A 124 7.64 -12.82 -10.03
CA GLU A 124 7.04 -13.01 -11.35
C GLU A 124 5.53 -13.17 -11.22
N ASP A 125 4.78 -12.52 -12.10
CA ASP A 125 3.35 -12.72 -12.28
C ASP A 125 3.10 -13.14 -13.74
N PRO A 126 2.64 -14.38 -13.98
CA PRO A 126 2.45 -14.90 -15.33
C PRO A 126 1.18 -14.37 -16.03
N ASP A 127 0.31 -13.63 -15.33
CA ASP A 127 -1.01 -13.26 -15.84
C ASP A 127 -0.98 -12.10 -16.86
N ASP A 128 0.11 -11.30 -16.89
CA ASP A 128 0.31 -10.23 -17.88
C ASP A 128 1.72 -10.26 -18.52
N PRO A 129 1.84 -10.54 -19.84
CA PRO A 129 3.14 -10.58 -20.53
C PRO A 129 3.81 -9.22 -20.68
N ASP A 130 3.07 -8.11 -20.59
CA ASP A 130 3.61 -6.74 -20.63
C ASP A 130 4.05 -6.27 -19.22
N PHE A 131 3.48 -6.87 -18.16
CA PHE A 131 3.75 -6.57 -16.75
C PHE A 131 4.07 -7.83 -15.93
N SER A 132 5.12 -8.54 -16.33
CA SER A 132 5.42 -9.88 -15.80
C SER A 132 5.97 -9.92 -14.37
N TYR A 133 6.03 -8.79 -13.66
CA TYR A 133 6.56 -8.73 -12.29
C TYR A 133 5.70 -7.85 -11.39
N ARG A 134 5.59 -8.24 -10.13
CA ARG A 134 4.89 -7.51 -9.06
C ARG A 134 5.82 -7.21 -7.90
N VAL A 135 5.62 -6.05 -7.27
CA VAL A 135 6.36 -5.65 -6.07
C VAL A 135 5.40 -5.10 -5.04
N ASP A 136 5.50 -5.63 -3.82
CA ASP A 136 4.75 -5.13 -2.66
C ASP A 136 5.52 -3.97 -2.05
N VAL A 137 4.85 -2.85 -1.83
CA VAL A 137 5.43 -1.66 -1.24
C VAL A 137 4.48 -1.03 -0.23
N THR A 138 5.03 -0.39 0.81
CA THR A 138 4.27 0.36 1.80
C THR A 138 4.56 1.85 1.67
N LEU A 139 3.53 2.66 1.42
CA LEU A 139 3.63 4.13 1.34
C LEU A 139 4.08 4.72 2.68
N LEU A 140 5.07 5.62 2.62
CA LEU A 140 5.56 6.33 3.81
C LEU A 140 4.76 7.61 3.99
N THR A 141 3.79 7.61 4.91
CA THR A 141 2.81 8.70 5.11
C THR A 141 3.46 10.07 5.30
N GLY A 142 4.38 10.22 6.27
CA GLY A 142 5.03 11.52 6.57
C GLY A 142 5.87 12.08 5.41
N PRO A 143 6.81 11.28 4.85
CA PRO A 143 7.53 11.64 3.65
C PRO A 143 6.63 11.98 2.46
N THR A 144 5.56 11.22 2.25
CA THR A 144 4.59 11.44 1.18
C THR A 144 3.81 12.74 1.38
N ASP A 145 3.37 13.08 2.59
CA ASP A 145 2.73 14.37 2.88
C ASP A 145 3.66 15.55 2.57
N THR A 146 4.94 15.42 2.92
CA THR A 146 5.95 16.46 2.68
C THR A 146 6.20 16.65 1.17
N LEU A 147 6.34 15.55 0.43
CA LEU A 147 6.52 15.57 -1.02
C LEU A 147 5.27 16.04 -1.76
N TYR A 148 4.08 15.71 -1.28
CA TYR A 148 2.82 16.18 -1.86
C TYR A 148 2.72 17.71 -1.82
N GLY A 149 3.08 18.32 -0.68
CA GLY A 149 3.07 19.76 -0.50
C GLY A 149 4.20 20.49 -1.25
N ASN A 150 5.32 19.80 -1.48
CA ASN A 150 6.50 20.39 -2.14
C ASN A 150 7.20 19.36 -3.05
N PRO A 151 6.63 19.03 -4.22
CA PRO A 151 7.13 17.95 -5.06
C PRO A 151 8.48 18.29 -5.73
N VAL A 152 9.24 17.26 -6.09
CA VAL A 152 10.55 17.40 -6.76
C VAL A 152 10.36 17.28 -8.27
N GLY A 153 10.56 18.39 -8.99
CA GLY A 153 10.31 18.45 -10.43
C GLY A 153 11.33 17.67 -11.25
N ARG A 154 10.95 17.29 -12.47
CA ARG A 154 11.81 16.59 -13.44
C ARG A 154 13.20 17.23 -13.64
N GLY A 155 13.30 18.56 -13.57
CA GLY A 155 14.55 19.29 -13.74
C GLY A 155 15.62 18.93 -12.71
N ASP A 156 15.22 18.59 -11.49
CA ASP A 156 16.12 18.28 -10.37
C ASP A 156 16.52 16.79 -10.33
N LEU A 157 15.80 15.94 -11.04
CA LEU A 157 15.94 14.48 -10.99
C LEU A 157 16.93 13.93 -12.02
N GLU A 158 17.39 14.77 -12.96
CA GLU A 158 18.22 14.40 -14.11
C GLU A 158 17.76 13.10 -14.81
N LEU A 159 16.44 12.93 -14.95
CA LEU A 159 15.85 11.73 -15.54
C LEU A 159 16.30 11.59 -16.99
N GLY A 160 16.82 10.39 -17.32
CA GLY A 160 17.16 10.02 -18.69
C GLY A 160 15.92 9.70 -19.53
N GLN A 161 16.12 8.85 -20.53
CA GLN A 161 15.03 8.32 -21.35
C GLN A 161 14.06 7.51 -20.46
N VAL A 162 12.77 7.86 -20.50
CA VAL A 162 11.72 7.38 -19.58
C VAL A 162 11.58 5.86 -19.69
N ARG A 163 11.95 5.16 -18.62
CA ARG A 163 11.66 3.73 -18.39
C ARG A 163 10.67 3.64 -17.22
N SER A 164 9.83 2.61 -17.19
CA SER A 164 8.85 2.38 -16.10
C SER A 164 9.48 2.49 -14.71
N VAL A 165 10.70 1.95 -14.55
CA VAL A 165 11.50 2.11 -13.34
C VAL A 165 12.97 2.39 -13.67
N GLN A 166 13.61 3.23 -12.85
CA GLN A 166 15.04 3.52 -12.93
C GLN A 166 15.66 3.80 -11.56
N LYS A 167 16.97 3.59 -11.41
CA LYS A 167 17.70 3.98 -10.19
C LYS A 167 17.80 5.50 -10.06
N VAL A 168 17.66 5.99 -8.83
CA VAL A 168 17.94 7.39 -8.48
C VAL A 168 19.44 7.64 -8.56
N LYS A 169 19.83 8.76 -9.17
CA LYS A 169 21.23 9.20 -9.18
C LYS A 169 21.61 9.83 -7.83
N PRO A 170 22.86 9.70 -7.37
CA PRO A 170 23.29 10.26 -6.08
C PRO A 170 22.99 11.77 -5.91
N ALA A 171 23.11 12.57 -6.97
CA ALA A 171 22.81 14.01 -6.92
C ALA A 171 21.32 14.29 -6.69
N ALA A 172 20.43 13.58 -7.40
CA ALA A 172 18.98 13.69 -7.23
C ALA A 172 18.52 13.15 -5.87
N LEU A 173 19.18 12.10 -5.36
CA LEU A 173 18.84 11.49 -4.08
C LEU A 173 18.92 12.50 -2.93
N GLN A 174 19.97 13.32 -2.88
CA GLN A 174 20.13 14.32 -1.82
C GLN A 174 18.96 15.32 -1.79
N ILE A 175 18.46 15.71 -2.96
CA ILE A 175 17.31 16.61 -3.09
C ILE A 175 16.02 15.92 -2.63
N LEU A 176 15.81 14.66 -3.05
CA LEU A 176 14.65 13.86 -2.67
C LEU A 176 14.56 13.64 -1.15
N LEU A 177 15.67 13.26 -0.51
CA LEU A 177 15.73 13.05 0.94
C LEU A 177 15.44 14.34 1.70
N ALA A 178 16.16 15.41 1.37
CA ALA A 178 15.97 16.71 2.00
C ALA A 178 14.52 17.21 1.85
N ARG A 179 13.90 16.95 0.69
CA ARG A 179 12.52 17.36 0.43
C ARG A 179 11.50 16.50 1.17
N ALA A 180 11.77 15.21 1.33
CA ALA A 180 10.91 14.28 2.04
C ALA A 180 11.07 14.33 3.57
N GLY A 181 12.03 15.13 4.08
CA GLY A 181 12.32 15.23 5.51
C GLY A 181 13.03 14.00 6.07
N MET A 182 13.85 13.33 5.24
CA MET A 182 14.57 12.09 5.57
C MET A 182 16.09 12.26 5.59
#